data_AF-A0AAQ1H553-F1
#
_entry.id   AF-A0AAQ1H553-F1
#
_cell.length_a   1.000
_cell.length_b   1.000
_cell.length_c   1.000
_cell.angle_alpha   90.00
_cell.angle_beta   90.00
_cell.angle_gamma   90.00
#
_symmetry.space_group_name_H-M   'P 1'
#
loop_
_entity.id
_entity.type
_entity.pdbx_description
1 polymer ?
#
loop_
_entity_poly.entity_id
_entity_poly.type
_entity_poly.pdbx_seq_one_letter_code
_entity_poly.pdbx_strand_id
1 'polypeptide(L)'
;MNITLRKRLCLTAMLLLGAVVYTATAQAETSRLVIESGDSALSRQQAAMQKEQWDDTRSLRQKVNKRAEKEWDKADAAFDNRDNCEQSANLNAYWEPNTLRCLDRRTGRVIAP
;
A
#
# COMPACT_ATOMS: atom_id res chain seq x y z
N MET A 1 30.15 -46.72 -63.63
CA MET A 1 29.08 -46.87 -62.62
C MET A 1 29.26 -45.97 -61.37
N ASN A 2 30.16 -44.97 -61.37
CA ASN A 2 30.45 -44.16 -60.17
C ASN A 2 29.80 -42.76 -60.17
N ILE A 3 29.44 -42.22 -61.34
CA ILE A 3 28.92 -40.85 -61.48
C ILE A 3 27.41 -40.78 -61.15
N THR A 4 26.66 -41.81 -61.53
CA THR A 4 25.22 -41.95 -61.20
C THR A 4 24.99 -42.20 -59.72
N LEU A 5 25.87 -42.96 -59.06
CA LEU A 5 25.82 -43.21 -57.62
C LEU A 5 26.10 -41.92 -56.82
N ARG A 6 27.11 -41.13 -57.21
CA ARG A 6 27.41 -39.82 -56.58
C ARG A 6 26.27 -38.81 -56.75
N LYS A 7 25.65 -38.73 -57.93
CA LYS A 7 24.51 -37.82 -58.16
C LYS A 7 23.30 -38.20 -57.31
N ARG A 8 23.01 -39.51 -57.18
CA ARG A 8 21.94 -40.00 -56.30
C ARG A 8 22.25 -39.73 -54.83
N LEU A 9 23.50 -39.90 -54.40
CA LEU A 9 23.93 -39.59 -53.03
C LEU A 9 23.79 -38.10 -52.69
N CYS A 10 24.17 -37.21 -53.61
CA CYS A 10 24.01 -35.76 -53.42
C CYS A 10 22.53 -35.34 -53.41
N LEU A 11 21.70 -35.94 -54.26
CA LEU A 11 20.25 -35.67 -54.27
C LEU A 11 19.59 -36.15 -52.96
N THR A 12 19.96 -37.33 -52.45
CA THR A 12 19.46 -37.81 -51.15
C THR A 12 19.97 -36.96 -49.99
N ALA A 13 21.22 -36.48 -50.06
CA ALA A 13 21.77 -35.60 -49.04
C ALA A 13 21.06 -34.23 -49.02
N MET A 14 20.75 -33.65 -50.19
CA MET A 14 19.99 -32.40 -50.26
C MET A 14 18.53 -32.55 -49.82
N LEU A 15 17.88 -33.69 -50.12
CA LEU A 15 16.52 -33.97 -49.62
C LEU A 15 16.48 -34.16 -48.10
N LEU A 16 17.48 -34.82 -47.52
CA LEU A 16 17.61 -34.97 -46.06
C LEU A 16 17.87 -33.64 -45.37
N LEU A 17 18.70 -32.77 -45.94
CA LEU A 17 18.93 -31.41 -45.42
C LEU A 17 17.68 -30.53 -45.56
N GLY A 18 16.90 -30.68 -46.64
CA GLY A 18 15.63 -29.98 -46.81
C GLY A 18 14.57 -30.40 -45.81
N ALA A 19 14.48 -31.69 -45.47
CA ALA A 19 13.51 -32.22 -44.50
C ALA A 19 13.73 -31.71 -43.06
N VAL A 20 14.98 -31.46 -42.67
CA VAL A 20 15.33 -30.93 -41.33
C VAL A 20 14.87 -29.48 -41.14
N VAL A 21 14.75 -28.69 -42.22
CA VAL A 21 14.27 -27.30 -42.16
C VAL A 21 12.75 -27.23 -41.97
N TYR A 22 11.99 -28.27 -42.38
CA TYR A 22 10.53 -28.31 -42.24
C TYR A 22 10.05 -28.82 -40.88
N THR A 23 10.92 -29.41 -40.05
CA THR A 23 10.59 -29.65 -38.64
C THR A 23 10.84 -28.37 -37.86
N ALA A 24 10.01 -27.35 -38.11
CA ALA A 24 9.86 -26.26 -37.17
C ALA A 24 9.48 -26.90 -35.84
N THR A 25 10.42 -26.92 -34.89
CA THR A 25 10.09 -27.15 -33.50
C THR A 25 9.16 -26.02 -33.13
N ALA A 26 7.85 -26.29 -33.15
CA ALA A 26 6.88 -25.44 -32.52
C ALA A 26 7.25 -25.43 -31.03
N GLN A 27 8.13 -24.49 -30.66
CA GLN A 27 8.31 -24.05 -29.29
C GLN A 27 6.98 -23.38 -28.96
N ALA A 28 6.00 -24.20 -28.58
CA ALA A 28 4.85 -23.70 -27.87
C ALA A 28 5.43 -23.04 -26.63
N GLU A 29 5.43 -21.70 -26.61
CA GLU A 29 5.61 -20.92 -25.41
C GLU A 29 4.43 -21.26 -24.51
N THR A 30 4.51 -22.41 -23.85
CA THR A 30 3.60 -22.74 -22.77
C THR A 30 3.99 -21.80 -21.66
N SER A 31 3.33 -20.65 -21.61
CA SER A 31 3.16 -19.85 -20.41
C SER A 31 2.44 -20.75 -19.39
N ARG A 32 3.21 -21.67 -18.80
CA ARG A 32 2.77 -22.40 -17.62
C ARG A 32 2.63 -21.33 -16.55
N LEU A 33 1.40 -20.91 -16.32
CA LEU A 33 1.03 -20.29 -15.07
C LEU A 33 1.26 -21.37 -14.02
N VAL A 34 2.47 -21.40 -13.45
CA VAL A 34 2.68 -22.05 -12.17
C VAL A 34 1.89 -21.17 -11.21
N ILE A 35 0.61 -21.51 -11.03
CA ILE A 35 -0.14 -21.07 -9.87
C ILE A 35 0.52 -21.82 -8.72
N GLU A 36 1.66 -21.31 -8.23
CA GLU A 36 2.11 -21.63 -6.89
C GLU A 36 0.93 -21.25 -6.01
N SER A 37 0.21 -22.25 -5.50
CA SER A 37 -0.73 -22.09 -4.40
C SER A 37 -0.08 -21.12 -3.42
N GLY A 38 -0.71 -19.96 -3.19
CA GLY A 38 -0.09 -18.70 -2.70
C GLY A 38 0.50 -18.73 -1.29
N ASP A 39 1.29 -19.75 -0.98
CA ASP A 39 1.84 -20.09 0.32
C ASP A 39 3.14 -20.91 0.13
N SER A 40 4.11 -20.32 -0.55
CA SER A 40 5.46 -20.90 -0.70
C SER A 40 6.24 -20.77 0.61
N ALA A 41 7.24 -21.62 0.83
CA ALA A 41 8.08 -21.50 2.03
C ALA A 41 8.76 -20.11 2.14
N LEU A 42 9.10 -19.51 0.99
CA LEU A 42 9.62 -18.16 0.89
C LEU A 42 8.57 -17.10 1.31
N SER A 43 7.32 -17.22 0.86
CA SER A 43 6.27 -16.25 1.22
C SER A 43 5.95 -16.30 2.72
N ARG A 44 6.00 -17.48 3.36
CA ARG A 44 5.85 -17.62 4.82
C ARG A 44 6.97 -16.92 5.57
N GLN A 45 8.22 -17.07 5.14
CA GLN A 45 9.37 -16.40 5.75
C GLN A 45 9.28 -14.88 5.58
N GLN A 46 8.87 -14.40 4.41
CA GLN A 46 8.63 -12.98 4.16
C GLN A 46 7.51 -12.42 5.04
N ALA A 47 6.39 -13.15 5.19
CA ALA A 47 5.30 -12.76 6.07
C ALA A 47 5.72 -12.70 7.54
N ALA A 48 6.54 -13.65 8.01
CA ALA A 48 7.11 -13.62 9.37
C ALA A 48 8.03 -12.41 9.59
N MET A 49 8.91 -12.12 8.64
CA MET A 49 9.79 -10.95 8.70
C MET A 49 8.99 -9.63 8.69
N GLN A 50 7.97 -9.52 7.83
CA GLN A 50 7.09 -8.35 7.80
C GLN A 50 6.30 -8.20 9.10
N LYS A 51 5.89 -9.32 9.71
CA LYS A 51 5.23 -9.32 11.02
C LYS A 51 6.14 -8.77 12.10
N GLU A 52 7.40 -9.19 12.17
CA GLU A 52 8.38 -8.66 13.12
C GLU A 52 8.57 -7.14 12.93
N GLN A 53 8.77 -6.68 11.69
CA GLN A 53 8.88 -5.26 11.38
C GLN A 53 7.61 -4.46 11.76
N TRP A 54 6.43 -5.05 11.52
CA TRP A 54 5.17 -4.45 11.95
C TRP A 54 5.11 -4.35 13.48
N ASP A 55 5.46 -5.41 14.19
CA ASP A 55 5.42 -5.47 15.65
C ASP A 55 6.43 -4.49 16.28
N ASP A 56 7.62 -4.31 15.70
CA ASP A 56 8.62 -3.32 16.13
C ASP A 56 8.09 -1.88 16.06
N THR A 57 7.32 -1.56 15.00
CA THR A 57 6.73 -0.22 14.82
C THR A 57 5.42 -0.01 15.58
N ARG A 58 4.88 -1.03 16.27
CA ARG A 58 3.58 -0.98 16.95
C ARG A 58 3.48 0.17 17.95
N SER A 59 4.54 0.39 18.73
CA SER A 59 4.55 1.44 19.77
C SER A 59 4.42 2.84 19.17
N LEU A 60 5.09 3.10 18.04
CA LEU A 60 5.03 4.39 17.35
C LEU A 60 3.65 4.60 16.74
N ARG A 61 3.09 3.59 16.06
CA ARG A 61 1.75 3.65 15.49
C ARG A 61 0.69 3.93 16.56
N GLN A 62 0.78 3.29 17.72
CA GLN A 62 -0.09 3.59 18.85
C GLN A 62 0.07 5.02 19.37
N LYS A 63 1.30 5.54 19.46
CA LYS A 63 1.54 6.94 19.88
C LYS A 63 0.96 7.94 18.88
N VAL A 64 1.10 7.68 17.58
CA VAL A 64 0.52 8.51 16.51
C VAL A 64 -1.00 8.51 16.62
N ASN A 65 -1.63 7.34 16.74
CA ASN A 65 -3.08 7.26 16.90
C ASN A 65 -3.56 7.98 18.16
N LYS A 66 -2.90 7.78 19.31
CA LYS A 66 -3.24 8.49 20.55
C LYS A 66 -3.05 10.00 20.47
N ARG A 67 -2.07 10.47 19.68
CA ARG A 67 -1.88 11.91 19.45
C ARG A 67 -3.03 12.44 18.61
N ALA A 68 -3.39 11.74 17.53
CA ALA A 68 -4.52 12.11 16.70
C ALA A 68 -5.81 12.16 17.53
N GLU A 69 -6.13 11.11 18.31
CA GLU A 69 -7.26 11.09 19.25
C GLU A 69 -7.29 12.34 20.14
N LYS A 70 -6.17 12.67 20.79
CA LYS A 70 -6.09 13.88 21.63
C LYS A 70 -6.27 15.19 20.87
N GLU A 71 -5.88 15.26 19.60
CA GLU A 71 -6.08 16.46 18.78
C GLU A 71 -7.55 16.60 18.40
N TRP A 72 -8.22 15.48 18.09
CA TRP A 72 -9.67 15.44 17.88
C TRP A 72 -10.43 15.84 19.15
N ASP A 73 -10.08 15.26 20.31
CA ASP A 73 -10.72 15.56 21.60
C ASP A 73 -10.60 17.06 21.95
N LYS A 74 -9.47 17.71 21.62
CA LYS A 74 -9.29 19.14 21.83
C LYS A 74 -10.19 19.98 20.93
N ALA A 75 -10.33 19.58 19.66
CA ALA A 75 -11.19 20.29 18.72
C ALA A 75 -12.66 20.16 19.14
N ASP A 76 -13.09 18.96 19.52
CA ASP A 76 -14.43 18.68 20.01
C ASP A 76 -14.74 19.50 21.28
N ALA A 77 -13.85 19.47 22.27
CA ALA A 77 -13.98 20.29 23.47
C ALA A 77 -13.99 21.80 23.17
N ALA A 78 -13.28 22.27 22.14
CA ALA A 78 -13.31 23.67 21.74
C ALA A 78 -14.67 24.06 21.14
N PHE A 79 -15.32 23.17 20.40
CA PHE A 79 -16.69 23.40 19.91
C PHE A 79 -17.68 23.46 21.08
N ASP A 80 -17.65 22.48 21.99
CA ASP A 80 -18.51 22.47 23.17
C ASP A 80 -18.31 23.73 24.03
N ASN A 81 -17.06 24.13 24.26
CA ASN A 81 -16.75 25.33 25.04
C ASN A 81 -17.25 26.62 24.36
N ARG A 82 -17.21 26.69 23.03
CA ARG A 82 -17.76 27.82 22.29
C ARG A 82 -19.27 27.86 22.45
N ASP A 83 -19.93 26.75 22.23
CA ASP A 83 -21.39 26.66 22.27
C ASP A 83 -21.90 27.01 23.69
N ASN A 84 -21.22 26.55 24.74
CA ASN A 84 -21.51 26.95 26.12
C ASN A 84 -21.26 28.44 26.38
N CYS A 85 -20.18 29.01 25.83
CA CYS A 85 -19.89 30.43 25.94
C CYS A 85 -20.99 31.29 25.29
N GLU A 86 -21.46 30.88 24.12
CA GLU A 86 -22.55 31.55 23.40
C GLU A 86 -23.91 31.42 24.10
N GLN A 87 -24.15 30.30 24.80
CA GLN A 87 -25.33 30.08 25.61
C GLN A 87 -25.27 30.76 26.99
N SER A 88 -24.12 31.32 27.37
CA SER A 88 -23.94 31.91 28.70
C SER A 88 -24.89 33.09 28.92
N ALA A 89 -25.48 33.15 30.11
CA ALA A 89 -26.27 34.31 30.55
C ALA A 89 -25.39 35.55 30.86
N ASN A 90 -24.07 35.40 30.85
CA ASN A 90 -23.15 36.50 31.09
C ASN A 90 -22.98 37.36 29.83
N LEU A 91 -23.55 38.57 29.86
CA LEU A 91 -23.47 39.53 28.76
C LEU A 91 -22.03 39.98 28.40
N ASN A 92 -21.07 39.78 29.31
CA ASN A 92 -19.67 40.11 29.08
C ASN A 92 -18.85 38.93 28.56
N ALA A 93 -19.45 37.73 28.46
CA ALA A 93 -18.79 36.58 27.86
C ALA A 93 -18.56 36.83 26.38
N TYR A 94 -17.32 36.60 25.93
CA TYR A 94 -16.99 36.58 24.52
C TYR A 94 -16.10 35.39 24.22
N TRP A 95 -16.32 34.78 23.06
CA TRP A 95 -15.48 33.71 22.56
C TRP A 95 -14.25 34.27 21.84
N GLU A 96 -13.06 33.88 22.28
CA GLU A 96 -11.81 34.25 21.62
C GLU A 96 -11.35 33.16 20.64
N PRO A 97 -11.35 33.40 19.32
CA PRO A 97 -11.05 32.38 18.31
C PRO A 97 -9.58 31.94 18.30
N ASN A 98 -8.66 32.76 18.80
CA ASN A 98 -7.24 32.46 18.80
C ASN A 98 -6.83 31.50 19.93
N THR A 99 -7.43 31.66 21.10
CA THR A 99 -7.10 30.85 22.29
C THR A 99 -8.11 29.74 22.54
N LEU A 100 -9.27 29.77 21.86
CA LEU A 100 -10.40 28.86 22.03
C LEU A 100 -10.93 28.88 23.47
N ARG A 101 -11.09 30.09 24.02
CA ARG A 101 -11.53 30.31 25.40
C ARG A 101 -12.70 31.28 25.44
N CYS A 102 -13.59 31.05 26.41
CA CYS A 102 -14.58 32.02 26.82
C CYS A 102 -13.94 33.01 27.80
N LEU A 103 -13.89 34.28 27.45
CA LEU A 103 -13.26 35.32 28.25
C LEU A 103 -14.25 36.43 28.60
N ASP A 104 -14.05 37.07 29.74
CA ASP A 104 -14.76 38.29 30.12
C ASP A 104 -14.16 39.48 29.36
N ARG A 105 -14.98 40.17 28.58
CA ARG A 105 -14.55 41.34 27.79
C ARG A 105 -13.94 42.46 28.64
N ARG A 106 -14.33 42.59 29.90
CA ARG A 106 -13.82 43.65 30.80
C ARG A 106 -12.50 43.30 31.45
N THR A 107 -12.34 42.04 31.86
CA THR A 107 -11.20 41.62 32.70
C THR A 107 -10.20 40.73 31.96
N GLY A 108 -10.56 40.19 30.80
CA GLY A 108 -9.78 39.20 30.06
C GLY A 108 -9.66 37.85 30.79
N ARG A 109 -10.38 37.66 31.90
CA ARG A 109 -10.35 36.42 32.67
C ARG A 109 -11.19 35.36 32.00
N VAL A 110 -10.78 34.13 32.19
CA VAL A 110 -11.51 32.96 31.69
C VAL A 110 -12.81 32.83 32.47
N ILE A 111 -13.91 32.85 31.74
CA ILE A 111 -15.22 32.51 32.26
C ILE A 111 -15.33 31.00 32.09
N ALA A 112 -15.59 30.30 33.19
CA ALA A 112 -15.93 28.88 33.09
C ALA A 112 -17.22 28.79 32.25
N PRO A 113 -17.22 28.02 31.14
CA PRO A 113 -18.43 27.80 30.35
C PRO A 113 -19.58 27.28 31.22
#